data_AF-A0A2N3B8V7-F1
#
_entry.id   AF-A0A2N3B8V7-F1
#
_cell.length_a   1.000
_cell.length_b   1.000
_cell.length_c   1.000
_cell.angle_alpha   90.00
_cell.angle_beta   90.00
_cell.angle_gamma   90.00
#
_symmetry.space_group_name_H-M   'P 1'
#
loop_
_entity.id
_entity.type
_entity.pdbx_description
1 polymer ?
#
loop_
_entity_poly.entity_id
_entity_poly.type
_entity_poly.pdbx_seq_one_letter_code
_entity_poly.pdbx_strand_id
1 'polypeptide(L)'
;MTNLKLAKLPDRTPTKITITVSADLNQALCDYQKIYAATYDTTEKIADLIPFMLEAFLDSDRAFAKARKEGLPEVENDKPARRSRSSRAGDAEPASPVAQVASQPQED
;
A
#
# COMPACT_ATOMS: atom_id res chain seq x y z
N MET A 1 -39.37 13.13 6.49
CA MET A 1 -38.00 12.65 6.21
C MET A 1 -37.83 11.30 6.88
N THR A 2 -37.74 10.22 6.11
CA THR A 2 -37.76 8.85 6.63
C THR A 2 -36.37 8.44 7.14
N ASN A 3 -36.23 8.44 8.47
CA ASN A 3 -35.04 7.97 9.17
C ASN A 3 -35.05 6.42 9.16
N LEU A 4 -34.22 5.82 8.31
CA LEU A 4 -34.06 4.37 8.23
C LEU A 4 -33.34 3.88 9.49
N LYS A 5 -34.03 3.08 10.32
CA LYS A 5 -33.48 2.50 11.58
C LYS A 5 -32.38 1.46 11.33
N LEU A 6 -32.15 1.08 10.08
CA LEU A 6 -31.08 0.18 9.67
C LEU A 6 -30.01 0.99 8.95
N ALA A 7 -28.89 1.22 9.64
CA ALA A 7 -27.70 1.77 9.00
C ALA A 7 -27.28 0.89 7.82
N LYS A 8 -26.63 1.48 6.81
CA LYS A 8 -26.10 0.76 5.64
C LYS A 8 -25.37 -0.49 6.10
N LEU A 9 -25.79 -1.66 5.59
CA LEU A 9 -25.15 -2.92 5.91
C LEU A 9 -23.64 -2.79 5.64
N PRO A 10 -22.78 -3.33 6.52
CA PRO A 10 -21.35 -3.31 6.28
C PRO A 10 -21.05 -3.93 4.92
N ASP A 11 -20.03 -3.44 4.24
CA ASP A 11 -19.60 -4.01 2.97
C ASP A 11 -19.33 -5.51 3.16
N ARG A 12 -20.16 -6.35 2.54
CA ARG A 12 -20.08 -7.81 2.61
C ARG A 12 -19.42 -8.39 1.37
N THR A 13 -18.77 -7.56 0.55
CA THR A 13 -18.16 -8.01 -0.69
C THR A 13 -17.00 -8.95 -0.35
N PRO A 14 -17.10 -10.26 -0.66
CA PRO A 14 -16.00 -11.19 -0.41
C PRO A 14 -14.81 -10.78 -1.27
N THR A 15 -13.68 -10.47 -0.62
CA THR A 15 -12.45 -10.09 -1.32
C THR A 15 -11.57 -11.32 -1.46
N LYS A 16 -11.25 -11.70 -2.70
CA LYS A 16 -10.31 -12.80 -2.96
C LYS A 16 -8.87 -12.33 -2.70
N ILE A 17 -8.19 -12.99 -1.77
CA ILE A 17 -6.77 -12.75 -1.46
C ILE A 17 -5.97 -13.96 -1.97
N THR A 18 -5.00 -13.71 -2.85
CA THR A 18 -4.03 -14.73 -3.28
C THR A 18 -2.80 -14.61 -2.39
N ILE A 19 -2.42 -15.68 -1.70
CA ILE A 19 -1.25 -15.73 -0.82
C ILE A 19 -0.26 -16.79 -1.30
N THR A 20 1.03 -16.57 -1.03
CA THR A 20 2.06 -17.61 -1.15
C THR A 20 2.45 -18.02 0.26
N VAL A 21 2.45 -19.32 0.53
CA VAL A 21 2.84 -19.89 1.82
C VAL A 21 4.10 -20.75 1.65
N SER A 22 4.90 -20.89 2.71
CA SER A 22 6.03 -21.81 2.70
C SER A 22 5.55 -23.27 2.60
N ALA A 23 6.44 -24.16 2.15
CA ALA A 23 6.15 -25.60 2.09
C ALA A 23 5.76 -26.15 3.48
N ASP A 24 6.48 -25.72 4.52
CA ASP A 24 6.23 -26.16 5.90
C ASP A 24 4.84 -25.74 6.39
N LEU A 25 4.42 -24.50 6.11
CA LEU A 25 3.09 -24.04 6.47
C LEU A 25 2.01 -24.78 5.69
N ASN A 26 2.22 -25.03 4.39
CA ASN A 26 1.28 -25.82 3.59
C ASN A 26 1.12 -27.25 4.15
N GLN A 27 2.21 -27.89 4.58
CA GLN A 27 2.16 -29.21 5.19
C GLN A 27 1.37 -29.19 6.51
N ALA A 28 1.65 -28.22 7.38
CA ALA A 28 0.93 -28.05 8.64
C ALA A 28 -0.58 -27.80 8.42
N LEU A 29 -0.94 -27.02 7.40
CA LEU A 29 -2.33 -26.76 7.01
C LEU A 29 -3.03 -28.03 6.51
N CYS A 30 -2.36 -28.85 5.70
CA CYS A 30 -2.87 -30.16 5.28
C CYS A 30 -3.07 -31.12 6.46
N ASP A 31 -2.16 -31.13 7.43
CA ASP A 31 -2.28 -31.98 8.60
C ASP A 31 -3.41 -31.50 9.54
N TYR A 32 -3.58 -30.19 9.69
CA TYR A 32 -4.73 -29.62 10.39
C TYR A 32 -6.04 -30.04 9.74
N GLN A 33 -6.14 -30.02 8.40
CA GLN A 33 -7.33 -30.46 7.68
C GLN A 33 -7.70 -31.92 8.00
N LYS A 34 -6.70 -32.82 8.05
CA LYS A 34 -6.92 -34.23 8.40
C LYS A 34 -7.45 -34.37 9.83
N ILE A 35 -6.89 -33.62 10.77
CA ILE A 35 -7.33 -33.61 12.17
C ILE A 35 -8.76 -33.08 12.27
N TYR A 36 -9.08 -32.00 11.55
CA TYR A 36 -10.43 -31.43 11.50
C TYR A 36 -11.44 -32.45 10.98
N ALA A 37 -11.12 -33.12 9.87
CA ALA A 37 -11.97 -34.17 9.30
C ALA A 37 -12.15 -35.35 10.27
N ALA A 38 -11.09 -35.77 10.97
CA ALA A 38 -11.17 -36.83 11.98
C ALA A 38 -12.00 -36.42 13.21
N THR A 39 -12.05 -35.13 13.54
CA THR A 39 -12.76 -34.62 14.73
C THR A 39 -14.24 -34.40 14.46
N TYR A 40 -14.59 -33.91 13.27
CA TYR A 40 -15.95 -33.48 12.93
C TYR A 40 -16.62 -34.33 11.83
N ASP A 41 -15.97 -35.42 11.39
CA ASP A 41 -16.40 -36.30 10.30
C ASP A 41 -16.78 -35.53 9.02
N THR A 42 -16.16 -34.36 8.82
CA THR A 42 -16.48 -33.42 7.74
C THR A 42 -15.20 -33.02 7.03
N THR A 43 -15.14 -33.30 5.72
CA THR A 43 -14.01 -32.93 4.88
C THR A 43 -14.25 -31.55 4.29
N GLU A 44 -13.85 -30.51 5.02
CA GLU A 44 -13.81 -29.14 4.51
C GLU A 44 -12.49 -28.85 3.79
N LYS A 45 -12.50 -27.99 2.78
CA LYS A 45 -11.25 -27.59 2.11
C LYS A 45 -10.46 -26.66 3.02
N ILE A 46 -9.13 -26.78 2.97
CA ILE A 46 -8.27 -25.88 3.72
C ILE A 46 -8.49 -24.39 3.37
N ALA A 47 -8.84 -24.11 2.11
CA ALA A 47 -9.18 -22.76 1.65
C ALA A 47 -10.43 -22.18 2.34
N ASP A 48 -11.36 -23.04 2.76
CA ASP A 48 -12.57 -22.65 3.48
C ASP A 48 -12.31 -22.54 4.99
N LEU A 49 -11.32 -23.26 5.52
CA LEU A 49 -10.89 -23.17 6.93
C LEU A 49 -10.01 -21.95 7.22
N ILE A 50 -9.17 -21.53 6.27
CA ILE A 50 -8.22 -20.41 6.45
C ILE A 50 -8.92 -19.11 6.90
N PRO A 51 -10.06 -18.68 6.32
CA PRO A 51 -10.76 -17.49 6.80
C PRO A 51 -11.12 -17.56 8.29
N PHE A 52 -11.65 -18.69 8.77
CA PHE A 52 -12.00 -18.87 10.18
C PHE A 52 -10.77 -18.90 11.08
N MET A 53 -9.66 -19.51 10.62
CA MET A 53 -8.40 -19.48 11.36
C MET A 53 -7.86 -18.05 11.51
N LEU A 54 -7.96 -17.23 10.46
CA LEU A 54 -7.51 -15.84 10.48
C LEU A 54 -8.42 -14.97 11.35
N GLU A 55 -9.73 -15.16 11.30
CA GLU A 55 -10.67 -14.50 12.21
C GLU A 55 -10.36 -14.82 13.67
N ALA A 56 -10.22 -16.11 14.00
CA ALA A 56 -9.88 -16.55 15.36
C ALA A 56 -8.52 -15.97 15.82
N PHE A 57 -7.54 -15.88 14.92
CA PHE A 57 -6.25 -15.26 15.21
C PHE A 57 -6.41 -13.77 15.53
N LEU A 58 -7.11 -13.01 14.68
CA LEU A 58 -7.34 -11.57 14.88
C LEU A 58 -8.13 -11.28 16.16
N ASP A 59 -9.12 -12.13 16.47
CA ASP A 59 -9.92 -12.01 17.69
C ASP A 59 -9.09 -12.33 18.96
N SER A 60 -8.10 -13.21 18.86
CA SER A 60 -7.21 -13.56 19.95
C SER A 60 -6.15 -12.49 20.25
N ASP A 61 -5.83 -11.63 19.28
CA ASP A 61 -4.81 -10.59 19.41
C ASP A 61 -5.37 -9.34 20.13
N ARG A 62 -5.11 -9.26 21.43
CA ARG A 62 -5.50 -8.11 22.27
C ARG A 62 -4.80 -6.82 21.88
N ALA A 63 -3.56 -6.88 21.38
CA ALA A 63 -2.83 -5.69 20.97
C ALA A 63 -3.46 -5.11 19.70
N PHE A 64 -3.81 -5.98 18.75
CA PHE A 64 -4.60 -5.61 17.58
C PHE A 64 -5.96 -5.00 17.96
N ALA A 65 -6.71 -5.66 18.86
CA ALA A 65 -8.00 -5.15 19.31
C ALA A 65 -7.92 -3.75 19.94
N LYS A 66 -6.87 -3.48 20.74
CA LYS A 66 -6.62 -2.14 21.30
C LYS A 66 -6.28 -1.12 20.22
N ALA A 67 -5.34 -1.43 19.32
CA ALA A 67 -4.96 -0.54 18.23
C ALA A 67 -6.16 -0.19 17.33
N ARG A 68 -7.05 -1.16 17.05
CA ARG A 68 -8.26 -0.91 16.26
C ARG A 68 -9.25 0.02 16.98
N LYS A 69 -9.31 0.01 18.32
CA LYS A 69 -10.18 0.88 19.12
C LYS A 69 -9.60 2.28 19.30
N GLU A 70 -8.30 2.37 19.55
CA GLU A 70 -7.59 3.62 19.85
C GLU A 70 -7.27 4.43 18.57
N GLY A 71 -7.43 3.81 17.41
CA GLY A 71 -7.08 4.37 16.11
C GLY A 71 -5.85 3.65 15.56
N LEU A 72 -5.96 3.10 14.36
CA LEU A 72 -4.83 2.46 13.70
C LEU A 72 -3.70 3.50 13.55
N PRO A 73 -2.44 3.15 13.83
CA PRO A 73 -1.34 4.06 13.60
C PRO A 73 -1.38 4.52 12.15
N GLU A 74 -1.33 5.83 11.90
CA GLU A 74 -1.19 6.36 10.54
C GLU A 74 0.13 5.84 9.98
N VAL A 75 0.05 4.90 9.05
CA VAL A 75 1.21 4.52 8.25
C VAL A 75 1.39 5.65 7.25
N GLU A 76 2.33 6.55 7.55
CA GLU A 76 2.83 7.55 6.61
C GLU A 76 3.50 6.80 5.45
N ASN A 77 2.68 6.32 4.50
CA ASN A 77 3.18 5.84 3.23
C ASN A 77 3.72 7.06 2.49
N ASP A 78 5.04 7.22 2.57
CA ASP A 78 5.89 8.20 1.94
C ASP A 78 5.30 8.64 0.58
N LYS A 79 4.73 9.86 0.56
CA LYS A 79 4.28 10.50 -0.68
C LYS A 79 5.50 10.57 -1.59
N PRO A 80 5.41 10.15 -2.88
CA PRO A 80 6.53 10.29 -3.79
C PRO A 80 6.86 11.78 -3.87
N ALA A 81 8.13 12.13 -3.69
CA ALA A 81 8.65 13.48 -3.83
C ALA A 81 8.43 14.01 -5.26
N ARG A 82 7.19 14.34 -5.61
CA ARG A 82 6.83 15.19 -6.75
C ARG A 82 7.13 16.62 -6.32
N ARG A 83 8.40 16.99 -6.34
CA ARG A 83 8.76 18.40 -6.44
C ARG A 83 8.44 18.83 -7.86
N SER A 84 7.24 19.38 -7.99
CA SER A 84 6.74 20.07 -9.17
C SER A 84 7.79 21.05 -9.68
N ARG A 85 8.05 20.90 -10.96
CA ARG A 85 8.83 21.76 -11.85
C ARG A 85 8.26 23.20 -11.86
N SER A 86 9.14 24.17 -12.09
CA SER A 86 8.92 25.52 -12.66
C SER A 86 8.93 26.72 -11.70
N SER A 87 9.97 27.57 -11.81
CA SER A 87 9.88 28.87 -12.54
C SER A 87 11.00 29.83 -12.12
N ARG A 88 11.90 30.19 -13.07
CA ARG A 88 12.31 31.59 -13.29
C ARG A 88 12.98 31.73 -14.66
N ALA A 89 12.15 31.97 -15.67
CA ALA A 89 12.55 32.77 -16.81
C ALA A 89 12.68 34.22 -16.29
N GLY A 90 13.78 34.88 -16.62
CA GLY A 90 14.06 36.27 -16.27
C GLY A 90 14.92 36.87 -17.37
N ASP A 91 14.24 37.36 -18.41
CA ASP A 91 14.76 38.25 -19.44
C ASP A 91 15.28 39.57 -18.84
N ALA A 92 16.49 39.99 -19.23
CA ALA A 92 16.92 41.40 -19.32
C ALA A 92 18.34 41.53 -19.93
N GLU A 93 18.42 41.88 -21.22
CA GLU A 93 19.47 42.74 -21.82
C GLU A 93 19.34 44.19 -21.26
N PRO A 94 20.23 45.19 -21.52
CA PRO A 94 21.44 45.25 -22.38
C PRO A 94 22.67 45.97 -21.72
N ALA A 95 23.81 46.01 -22.43
CA ALA A 95 24.69 47.19 -22.65
C ALA A 95 26.20 46.85 -22.77
N SER A 96 26.75 47.11 -23.96
CA SER A 96 28.20 47.28 -24.22
C SER A 96 28.77 48.54 -23.53
N PRO A 97 30.11 48.63 -23.35
CA PRO A 97 30.87 49.51 -24.25
C PRO A 97 32.31 49.06 -24.64
N VAL A 98 32.60 49.37 -25.90
CA VAL A 98 33.84 49.74 -26.63
C VAL A 98 35.16 49.99 -25.86
N ALA A 99 36.28 49.44 -26.37
CA ALA A 99 37.48 50.15 -26.92
C ALA A 99 38.65 49.15 -27.17
N GLN A 100 39.08 48.89 -28.41
CA GLN A 100 40.19 49.51 -29.18
C GLN A 100 41.57 48.83 -28.87
N VAL A 101 42.35 48.29 -29.83
CA VAL A 101 43.30 49.00 -30.70
C VAL A 101 44.12 48.00 -31.57
N ALA A 102 44.43 48.42 -32.81
CA ALA A 102 45.57 48.09 -33.71
C ALA A 102 45.75 46.64 -34.23
N SER A 103 46.24 46.36 -35.44
CA SER A 103 46.62 47.12 -36.64
C SER A 103 46.89 46.11 -37.76
N GLN A 104 46.75 46.53 -39.03
CA GLN A 104 47.08 45.78 -40.25
C GLN A 104 48.61 45.50 -40.37
N PRO A 105 49.07 44.67 -41.34
CA PRO A 105 49.29 45.17 -42.72
C PRO A 105 48.88 44.21 -43.86
N GLN A 106 48.59 44.80 -45.02
CA GLN A 106 48.63 44.19 -46.36
C GLN A 106 50.08 44.01 -46.79
N GLU A 107 50.42 42.97 -47.59
CA GLU A 107 51.41 43.07 -48.68
C GLU A 107 51.10 42.02 -49.80
N ASP A 108 51.19 42.53 -51.04
CA ASP A 108 51.28 41.95 -52.41
C ASP A 108 50.40 40.78 -52.89
#